data_AF-B6UA35-F1
#
_entry.id   AF-B6UA35-F1
#
_cell.length_a   1.000
_cell.length_b   1.000
_cell.length_c   1.000
_cell.angle_alpha   90.00
_cell.angle_beta   90.00
_cell.angle_gamma   90.00
#
_symmetry.space_group_name_H-M   'P 1'
#
loop_
_entity.id
_entity.type
_entity.pdbx_description
1 polymer ?
#
loop_
_entity_poly.entity_id
_entity_poly.type
_entity_poly.pdbx_seq_one_letter_code
_entity_poly.pdbx_strand_id
1 'polypeptide(L)'
;MAMAYKMATEGMNVKEECQRWFMEMKWKKVHRFVVYKIDDCRYAVFDFDFVTVDNCQKSKIFFIAWSPAASRIRAKILYATSKQGLRRLLDGVHYEVQATDPSEMGFDVIRGRAQ
;
A
#
# COMPACT_ATOMS: atom_id res chain seq x y z
N MET A 1 9.85 -18.73 17.22
CA MET A 1 8.50 -18.34 16.73
C MET A 1 7.90 -17.16 17.51
N ALA A 2 8.07 -17.05 18.84
CA ALA A 2 7.55 -15.93 19.64
C ALA A 2 8.09 -14.52 19.24
N MET A 3 9.32 -14.42 18.73
CA MET A 3 9.89 -13.13 18.32
C MET A 3 9.13 -12.45 17.17
N ALA A 4 8.59 -13.21 16.21
CA ALA A 4 7.82 -12.65 15.09
C ALA A 4 6.45 -12.14 15.54
N TYR A 5 5.85 -12.80 16.53
CA TYR A 5 4.56 -12.38 17.12
C TYR A 5 4.72 -11.13 17.99
N LYS A 6 5.82 -11.04 18.75
CA LYS A 6 6.13 -9.87 19.58
C LYS A 6 6.38 -8.59 18.75
N MET A 7 6.96 -8.72 17.56
CA MET A 7 7.15 -7.63 16.58
C MET A 7 5.82 -7.13 15.96
N ALA A 8 4.76 -7.93 15.98
CA ALA A 8 3.44 -7.53 15.51
C ALA A 8 2.60 -6.83 16.61
N THR A 9 2.87 -7.12 17.89
CA THR A 9 2.12 -6.59 19.04
C THR A 9 2.77 -5.36 19.68
N GLU A 10 4.09 -5.28 19.72
CA GLU A 10 4.82 -4.07 20.11
C GLU A 10 5.01 -3.23 18.84
N GLY A 11 4.04 -2.35 18.60
CA GLY A 11 3.93 -1.54 17.40
C GLY A 11 5.25 -0.87 17.03
N MET A 12 5.68 -1.08 15.79
CA MET A 12 6.64 -0.20 15.14
C MET A 12 6.19 1.24 15.41
N ASN A 13 7.11 2.10 15.84
CA ASN A 13 6.94 3.55 15.98
C ASN A 13 6.82 4.23 14.58
N VAL A 14 5.99 3.64 13.74
CA VAL A 14 5.78 3.87 12.30
C VAL A 14 4.31 4.24 12.05
N LYS A 15 3.45 4.14 13.07
CA LYS A 15 2.03 4.54 12.98
C LYS A 15 1.87 6.03 12.64
N GLU A 16 2.55 6.91 13.35
CA GLU A 16 2.32 8.36 13.23
C GLU A 16 2.87 8.93 11.92
N GLU A 17 4.10 8.56 11.54
CA GLU A 17 4.69 9.06 10.30
C GLU A 17 3.96 8.53 9.06
N CYS A 18 3.63 7.24 9.01
CA CYS A 18 2.86 6.67 7.89
C CYS A 18 1.49 7.32 7.76
N GLN A 19 0.79 7.55 8.88
CA GLN A 19 -0.48 8.25 8.86
C GLN A 19 -0.31 9.70 8.41
N ARG A 20 0.71 10.42 8.89
CA ARG A 20 0.99 11.79 8.47
C ARG A 20 1.19 11.88 6.96
N TRP A 21 2.14 11.10 6.40
CA TRP A 21 2.42 11.10 4.97
C TRP A 21 1.21 10.70 4.13
N PHE A 22 0.41 9.74 4.61
CA PHE A 22 -0.84 9.36 3.97
C PHE A 22 -1.89 10.48 4.00
N MET A 23 -2.08 11.15 5.13
CA MET A 23 -3.02 12.27 5.25
C MET A 23 -2.57 13.47 4.40
N GLU A 24 -1.28 13.76 4.35
CA GLU A 24 -0.74 14.81 3.47
C GLU A 24 -0.93 14.48 1.99
N MET A 25 -0.73 13.23 1.59
CA MET A 25 -1.07 12.77 0.23
C MET A 25 -2.57 12.96 -0.04
N LYS A 26 -3.45 12.45 0.83
CA LYS A 26 -4.92 12.45 0.66
C LYS A 26 -5.52 13.86 0.60
N TRP A 27 -5.07 14.76 1.48
CA TRP A 27 -5.70 16.08 1.66
C TRP A 27 -4.93 17.22 1.01
N LYS A 28 -3.59 17.18 1.01
CA LYS A 28 -2.76 18.24 0.44
C LYS A 28 -2.34 17.96 -1.01
N LYS A 29 -2.55 16.72 -1.51
CA LYS A 29 -2.15 16.26 -2.85
C LYS A 29 -0.68 16.59 -3.22
N VAL A 30 0.20 16.72 -2.23
CA VAL A 30 1.62 17.05 -2.43
C VAL A 30 2.38 15.89 -3.06
N HIS A 31 1.94 14.67 -2.76
CA HIS A 31 2.52 13.43 -3.27
C HIS A 31 1.45 12.60 -3.96
N ARG A 32 1.78 12.01 -5.12
CA ARG A 32 0.88 11.06 -5.82
C ARG A 32 1.08 9.60 -5.37
N PHE A 33 2.23 9.30 -4.77
CA PHE A 33 2.55 7.98 -4.26
C PHE A 33 3.35 8.08 -2.96
N VAL A 34 3.16 7.11 -2.07
CA VAL A 34 3.97 6.90 -0.88
C VAL A 34 4.38 5.44 -0.84
N VAL A 35 5.67 5.16 -0.65
CA VAL A 35 6.20 3.78 -0.61
C VAL A 35 6.76 3.50 0.78
N TYR A 36 6.27 2.44 1.40
CA TYR A 36 6.79 1.90 2.66
C TYR A 36 7.60 0.64 2.36
N LYS A 37 8.89 0.67 2.69
CA LYS A 37 9.81 -0.45 2.47
C LYS A 37 9.88 -1.33 3.72
N ILE A 38 9.67 -2.64 3.56
CA ILE A 38 9.92 -3.65 4.61
C ILE A 38 10.82 -4.71 4.00
N ASP A 39 12.13 -4.58 4.23
CA ASP A 39 13.16 -5.45 3.67
C ASP A 39 13.10 -5.54 2.12
N ASP A 40 12.94 -6.76 1.59
CA ASP A 40 12.85 -7.10 0.17
C ASP A 40 11.42 -6.89 -0.41
N CYS A 41 10.42 -6.74 0.45
CA CYS A 41 9.03 -6.53 0.06
C CYS A 41 8.64 -5.04 0.24
N ARG A 42 7.62 -4.59 -0.49
CA ARG A 42 7.23 -3.17 -0.51
C ARG A 42 5.73 -3.00 -0.47
N TYR A 43 5.28 -2.09 0.39
CA TYR A 43 3.95 -1.51 0.30
C TYR A 43 4.03 -0.18 -0.43
N ALA A 44 3.06 0.09 -1.28
CA ALA A 44 2.89 1.41 -1.87
C ALA A 44 1.43 1.82 -1.73
N VAL A 45 1.22 3.12 -1.56
CA VAL A 45 -0.09 3.74 -1.65
C VAL A 45 -0.03 4.71 -2.80
N PHE A 46 -0.98 4.59 -3.72
CA PHE A 46 -1.03 5.38 -4.93
C PHE A 46 -2.40 6.04 -5.02
N ASP A 47 -2.42 7.37 -5.14
CA ASP A 47 -3.64 8.13 -5.40
C ASP A 47 -3.84 8.26 -6.91
N PHE A 48 -4.87 7.60 -7.42
CA PHE A 48 -5.19 7.57 -8.84
C PHE A 48 -6.31 8.54 -9.17
N ASP A 49 -5.95 9.64 -9.80
CA ASP A 49 -6.88 10.62 -10.35
C ASP A 49 -7.32 10.22 -11.75
N PHE A 50 -8.64 10.25 -12.00
CA PHE A 50 -9.24 9.97 -13.31
C PHE A 50 -10.45 10.86 -13.56
N VAL A 51 -10.78 11.05 -14.83
CA VAL A 51 -11.94 11.82 -15.27
C VAL A 51 -12.98 10.83 -15.79
N THR A 52 -14.21 10.89 -15.26
CA THR A 52 -15.32 10.08 -15.77
C THR A 52 -15.88 10.65 -17.06
N VAL A 53 -16.72 9.86 -17.75
CA VAL A 53 -17.39 10.28 -18.99
C VAL A 53 -18.20 11.57 -18.83
N ASP A 54 -18.73 11.82 -17.63
CA ASP A 54 -19.47 13.03 -17.28
C ASP A 54 -18.56 14.25 -16.99
N ASN A 55 -17.27 14.14 -17.33
CA ASN A 55 -16.24 15.14 -17.04
C ASN A 55 -16.07 15.46 -15.54
N CYS A 56 -16.45 14.53 -14.65
CA CYS A 56 -16.22 14.65 -13.22
C CYS A 56 -14.84 14.11 -12.85
N GLN A 57 -14.02 14.92 -12.19
CA GLN A 57 -12.77 14.46 -11.59
C GLN A 57 -13.07 13.61 -10.36
N LYS A 58 -12.54 12.40 -10.34
CA LYS A 58 -12.59 11.49 -9.19
C LYS A 58 -11.19 11.01 -8.85
N SER A 59 -10.97 10.68 -7.58
CA SER A 59 -9.75 10.04 -7.13
C SER A 59 -10.07 8.73 -6.42
N LYS A 60 -9.22 7.73 -6.62
CA LYS A 60 -9.30 6.42 -5.98
C LYS A 60 -7.92 6.08 -5.44
N ILE A 61 -7.88 5.76 -4.15
CA ILE A 61 -6.63 5.38 -3.49
C ILE A 61 -6.43 3.87 -3.60
N PHE A 62 -5.28 3.46 -4.11
CA PHE A 62 -4.85 2.08 -4.25
C PHE A 62 -3.78 1.75 -3.21
N PHE A 63 -3.94 0.64 -2.51
CA PHE A 63 -2.91 0.03 -1.68
C PHE A 63 -2.30 -1.14 -2.44
N ILE A 64 -1.03 -1.03 -2.76
CA ILE A 64 -0.28 -2.01 -3.53
C ILE A 64 0.66 -2.73 -2.58
N ALA A 65 0.52 -4.05 -2.55
CA ALA A 65 1.31 -4.94 -1.75
C ALA A 65 2.19 -5.80 -2.67
N TRP A 66 3.46 -5.43 -2.81
CA TRP A 66 4.44 -6.16 -3.60
C TRP A 66 5.34 -7.09 -2.77
N SER A 67 5.35 -8.36 -3.14
CA SER A 67 6.20 -9.40 -2.54
C SER A 67 6.80 -10.29 -3.63
N PRO A 68 8.03 -10.01 -4.09
CA PRO A 68 8.72 -10.78 -5.13
C PRO A 68 8.74 -12.28 -4.86
N ALA A 69 8.66 -13.09 -5.91
CA ALA A 69 8.85 -14.53 -5.80
C ALA A 69 10.23 -14.90 -5.21
N ALA A 70 11.27 -14.12 -5.54
CA ALA A 70 12.63 -14.30 -5.06
C ALA A 70 12.87 -13.91 -3.58
N SER A 71 11.93 -13.21 -2.94
CA SER A 71 12.11 -12.76 -1.56
C SER A 71 12.22 -13.92 -0.58
N ARG A 72 13.01 -13.72 0.48
CA ARG A 72 13.23 -14.73 1.53
C ARG A 72 11.90 -15.09 2.19
N ILE A 73 11.69 -16.39 2.48
CA ILE A 73 10.44 -16.90 3.09
C ILE A 73 10.08 -16.12 4.37
N ARG A 74 11.07 -15.84 5.22
CA ARG A 74 10.88 -15.09 6.47
C ARG A 74 10.39 -13.65 6.21
N ALA A 75 10.90 -12.99 5.18
CA ALA A 75 10.47 -11.65 4.79
C ALA A 75 9.03 -11.67 4.27
N LYS A 76 8.65 -12.69 3.48
CA LYS A 76 7.26 -12.87 3.01
C LYS A 76 6.28 -13.07 4.17
N ILE A 77 6.66 -13.87 5.17
CA ILE A 77 5.84 -14.09 6.36
C ILE A 77 5.66 -12.79 7.13
N LEU A 78 6.77 -12.11 7.46
CA LEU A 78 6.72 -10.84 8.19
C LEU A 78 5.85 -9.82 7.46
N TYR A 79 6.12 -9.65 6.17
CA TYR A 79 5.36 -8.81 5.27
C TYR A 79 3.86 -9.13 5.34
N ALA A 80 3.46 -10.37 5.03
CA ALA A 80 2.04 -10.78 5.04
C ALA A 80 1.35 -10.50 6.39
N THR A 81 2.03 -10.76 7.51
CA THR A 81 1.48 -10.49 8.85
C THR A 81 1.37 -8.99 9.17
N SER A 82 2.31 -8.17 8.72
CA SER A 82 2.30 -6.72 8.94
C SER A 82 1.29 -5.97 8.06
N LYS A 83 0.87 -6.56 6.93
CA LYS A 83 -0.08 -5.94 5.97
C LYS A 83 -1.34 -5.43 6.64
N GLN A 84 -1.96 -6.26 7.47
CA GLN A 84 -3.24 -5.95 8.09
C GLN A 84 -3.14 -4.76 9.05
N GLY A 85 -2.02 -4.65 9.78
CA GLY A 85 -1.75 -3.51 10.66
C GLY A 85 -1.65 -2.20 9.88
N LEU A 86 -0.87 -2.19 8.79
CA LEU A 86 -0.72 -1.00 7.94
C LEU A 86 -2.03 -0.62 7.24
N ARG A 87 -2.75 -1.61 6.67
CA ARG A 87 -4.01 -1.37 5.97
C ARG A 87 -5.08 -0.69 6.84
N ARG A 88 -5.10 -0.98 8.15
CA ARG A 88 -6.02 -0.35 9.12
C ARG A 88 -5.69 1.12 9.38
N LEU A 89 -4.45 1.56 9.17
CA LEU A 89 -4.05 2.96 9.35
C LEU A 89 -4.41 3.82 8.14
N LEU A 90 -4.55 3.20 6.97
CA LEU A 90 -4.80 3.83 5.68
C LEU A 90 -6.31 3.88 5.40
N ASP A 91 -7.01 4.73 6.15
CA ASP A 91 -8.47 4.89 6.01
C ASP A 91 -8.85 5.70 4.75
N GLY A 92 -9.71 5.10 3.91
CA GLY A 92 -10.06 5.61 2.58
C GLY A 92 -9.30 4.99 1.40
N VAL A 93 -8.51 3.93 1.63
CA VAL A 93 -8.07 3.05 0.52
C VAL A 93 -9.27 2.36 -0.09
N HIS A 94 -9.42 2.49 -1.41
CA HIS A 94 -10.53 1.95 -2.17
C HIS A 94 -10.23 0.53 -2.69
N TYR A 95 -9.01 0.30 -3.15
CA TYR A 95 -8.61 -0.96 -3.77
C TYR A 95 -7.31 -1.47 -3.18
N GLU A 96 -7.22 -2.79 -3.06
CA GLU A 96 -5.99 -3.50 -2.71
C GLU A 96 -5.49 -4.33 -3.89
N VAL A 97 -4.24 -4.13 -4.28
CA VAL A 97 -3.54 -4.89 -5.33
C VAL A 97 -2.42 -5.65 -4.67
N GLN A 98 -2.38 -6.97 -4.86
CA GLN A 98 -1.22 -7.77 -4.45
C GLN A 98 -0.48 -8.18 -5.71
N ALA A 99 0.84 -8.10 -5.66
CA ALA A 99 1.69 -8.44 -6.79
C ALA A 99 2.93 -9.20 -6.35
N THR A 100 3.30 -10.18 -7.14
CA THR A 100 4.54 -10.94 -7.01
C THR A 100 5.51 -10.64 -8.14
N ASP A 101 4.99 -10.15 -9.26
CA ASP A 101 5.74 -9.72 -10.43
C ASP A 101 5.44 -8.23 -10.76
N PRO A 102 6.42 -7.46 -11.26
CA PRO A 102 6.20 -6.07 -11.67
C PRO A 102 5.08 -5.88 -12.71
N SER A 103 4.85 -6.87 -13.60
CA SER A 103 3.80 -6.81 -14.63
C SER A 103 2.38 -6.79 -14.03
N GLU A 104 2.18 -7.37 -12.84
CA GLU A 104 0.88 -7.40 -12.16
C GLU A 104 0.49 -6.04 -11.55
N MET A 105 1.43 -5.08 -11.50
CA MET A 105 1.21 -3.71 -11.01
C MET A 105 1.14 -2.68 -12.14
N GLY A 106 1.02 -3.14 -13.38
CA GLY A 106 0.91 -2.27 -14.54
C GLY A 106 -0.23 -1.25 -14.40
N PHE A 107 -0.04 -0.08 -15.02
CA PHE A 107 -1.04 0.99 -15.01
C PHE A 107 -2.40 0.51 -15.55
N ASP A 108 -2.40 -0.45 -16.48
CA ASP A 108 -3.61 -1.03 -17.06
C ASP A 108 -4.47 -1.77 -16.03
N VAL A 109 -3.84 -2.46 -15.06
CA VAL A 109 -4.56 -3.14 -13.97
C VAL A 109 -5.22 -2.13 -13.04
N ILE A 110 -4.50 -1.04 -12.72
CA ILE A 110 -5.01 0.04 -11.87
C ILE A 110 -6.17 0.75 -12.58
N ARG A 111 -6.00 1.09 -13.86
CA ARG A 111 -7.04 1.73 -14.68
C ARG A 111 -8.28 0.85 -14.79
N GLY A 112 -8.11 -0.45 -15.06
CA GLY A 112 -9.23 -1.39 -15.17
C GLY A 112 -10.02 -1.56 -13.88
N ARG A 113 -9.39 -1.37 -12.71
CA ARG A 113 -10.08 -1.36 -11.41
C ARG A 113 -10.70 0.00 -11.05
N ALA A 114 -10.22 1.07 -11.66
CA ALA A 114 -10.70 2.42 -11.40
C ALA A 114 -11.94 2.80 -12.20
N GLN A 115 -12.17 2.20 -13.38
CA GLN A 115 -13.38 2.38 -14.19
C GLN A 115 -14.64 1.87 -13.49
#